data_AF-A0A506UIF2-F1
#
_entry.id   AF-A0A506UIF2-F1
#
_cell.length_a   1.000
_cell.length_b   1.000
_cell.length_c   1.000
_cell.angle_alpha   90.00
_cell.angle_beta   90.00
_cell.angle_gamma   90.00
#
_symmetry.space_group_name_H-M   'P 1'
#
loop_
_entity.id
_entity.type
_entity.pdbx_description
1 polymer ?
#
loop_
_entity_poly.entity_id
_entity_poly.type
_entity_poly.pdbx_seq_one_letter_code
_entity_poly.pdbx_strand_id
1 'polypeptide(L)'
;MSALASTFTKTAKNKGGARAGHKTTRDCPRVTVRFSPDDYERLQELADGMALGVYIRAMALQEELPRRKPRSAASVADKAAIAQLLGLLGQSRIANNLNQLAYHANIGSLTIDDKALGRIDEAYAHVLLIRATLMRALGMRE
;
A
#
# COMPACT_ATOMS: atom_id res chain seq x y z
N MET A 1 -1.92 -8.46 -60.80
CA MET A 1 -3.25 -8.50 -60.14
C MET A 1 -3.21 -9.56 -59.05
N SER A 2 -3.53 -9.18 -57.79
CA SER A 2 -4.10 -10.01 -56.69
C SER A 2 -3.36 -11.30 -56.29
N ALA A 3 -3.14 -11.75 -55.04
CA ALA A 3 -3.68 -11.51 -53.70
C ALA A 3 -2.62 -12.07 -52.71
N LEU A 4 -2.24 -11.40 -51.61
CA LEU A 4 -2.82 -11.50 -50.26
C LEU A 4 -2.99 -12.92 -49.70
N ALA A 5 -2.14 -13.31 -48.73
CA ALA A 5 -2.46 -14.00 -47.47
C ALA A 5 -1.16 -14.36 -46.71
N SER A 6 -0.83 -13.64 -45.64
CA SER A 6 -1.02 -14.11 -44.25
C SER A 6 -0.04 -15.19 -43.79
N THR A 7 1.08 -14.74 -43.19
CA THR A 7 1.69 -15.46 -42.04
C THR A 7 2.00 -14.45 -40.95
N PHE A 8 1.13 -14.41 -39.95
CA PHE A 8 1.23 -13.57 -38.76
C PHE A 8 2.21 -14.24 -37.77
N THR A 9 3.49 -13.88 -37.83
CA THR A 9 4.47 -14.30 -36.82
C THR A 9 4.48 -13.31 -35.66
N LYS A 10 3.86 -13.74 -34.56
CA LYS A 10 3.84 -13.08 -33.26
C LYS A 10 5.24 -13.04 -32.66
N THR A 11 6.00 -11.97 -32.91
CA THR A 11 7.24 -11.69 -32.18
C THR A 11 6.90 -11.15 -30.79
N ALA A 12 6.87 -12.04 -29.81
CA ALA A 12 6.85 -11.67 -28.40
C ALA A 12 8.14 -10.90 -28.06
N LYS A 13 8.05 -9.56 -27.96
CA LYS A 13 9.13 -8.72 -27.45
C LYS A 13 9.26 -8.95 -25.95
N ASN A 14 10.06 -9.93 -25.56
CA ASN A 14 10.58 -10.02 -24.21
C ASN A 14 11.68 -8.96 -24.05
N LYS A 15 11.36 -7.81 -23.45
CA LYS A 15 12.33 -6.79 -23.06
C LYS A 15 12.19 -6.45 -21.57
N GLY A 16 12.20 -7.48 -20.73
CA GLY A 16 12.55 -7.34 -19.32
C GLY A 16 14.06 -7.46 -19.14
N GLY A 17 14.83 -6.50 -19.67
CA GLY A 17 16.25 -6.42 -19.36
C GLY A 17 16.40 -6.11 -17.87
N ALA A 18 16.84 -7.10 -17.10
CA ALA A 18 17.13 -6.94 -15.67
C ALA A 18 18.18 -5.83 -15.51
N ARG A 19 17.71 -4.63 -15.14
CA ARG A 19 18.60 -3.52 -14.82
C ARG A 19 19.40 -3.93 -13.58
N ALA A 20 20.71 -4.12 -13.76
CA ALA A 20 21.62 -4.42 -12.67
C ALA A 20 21.45 -3.35 -11.58
N GLY A 21 20.85 -3.76 -10.46
CA GLY A 21 20.69 -2.90 -9.30
C GLY A 21 22.06 -2.47 -8.82
N HIS A 22 22.33 -1.17 -8.83
CA HIS A 22 23.58 -0.65 -8.26
C HIS A 22 23.51 -0.87 -6.75
N LYS A 23 24.50 -1.59 -6.21
CA LYS A 23 24.50 -2.09 -4.82
C LYS A 23 24.65 -0.98 -3.78
N THR A 24 25.10 0.22 -4.18
CA THR A 24 25.15 1.40 -3.30
C THR A 24 24.84 2.67 -4.08
N THR A 25 24.17 3.65 -3.44
CA THR A 25 23.89 4.98 -4.01
C THR A 25 25.17 5.76 -4.36
N ARG A 26 26.34 5.33 -3.88
CA ARG A 26 27.63 6.02 -4.03
C ARG A 26 28.35 5.70 -5.34
N ASP A 27 28.05 4.57 -5.98
CA ASP A 27 28.75 4.11 -7.19
C ASP A 27 28.06 4.53 -8.50
N CYS A 28 26.99 5.32 -8.43
CA CYS A 28 26.31 5.83 -9.62
C CYS A 28 26.99 7.12 -10.13
N PRO A 29 27.40 7.18 -11.42
CA PRO A 29 27.83 8.44 -12.03
C PRO A 29 26.74 9.51 -11.92
N ARG A 30 27.11 10.74 -11.54
CA ARG A 30 26.19 11.87 -11.35
C ARG A 30 26.42 12.95 -12.42
N VAL A 31 25.34 13.57 -12.86
CA VAL A 31 25.36 14.75 -13.74
C VAL A 31 24.84 15.93 -12.94
N THR A 32 25.65 17.00 -12.85
CA THR A 32 25.25 18.27 -12.26
C THR A 32 24.95 19.25 -13.39
N VAL A 33 23.75 19.81 -13.42
CA VAL A 33 23.32 20.80 -14.42
C VAL A 33 22.95 22.09 -13.70
N ARG A 34 23.36 23.24 -14.26
CA ARG A 34 22.95 24.56 -13.76
C ARG A 34 21.79 25.05 -14.62
N PHE A 35 20.73 25.53 -13.97
CA PHE A 35 19.56 26.10 -14.62
C PHE A 35 19.46 27.59 -14.28
N SER A 36 18.91 28.38 -15.20
CA SER A 36 18.36 29.69 -14.87
C SER A 36 17.17 29.51 -13.90
N PRO A 37 16.85 30.50 -13.05
CA PRO A 37 15.64 30.45 -12.22
C PRO A 37 14.37 30.16 -13.04
N ASP A 38 14.22 30.83 -14.19
CA ASP A 38 13.06 30.67 -15.07
C ASP A 38 12.95 29.25 -15.65
N ASP A 39 14.09 28.68 -16.05
CA ASP A 39 14.14 27.31 -16.59
C ASP A 39 13.85 26.27 -15.50
N TYR A 40 14.27 26.55 -14.27
CA TYR A 40 14.02 25.68 -13.12
C TYR A 40 12.53 25.62 -12.78
N GLU A 41 11.84 26.76 -12.77
CA GLU A 41 10.40 26.84 -12.53
C GLU A 41 9.62 26.11 -13.63
N ARG A 42 9.95 26.36 -14.90
CA ARG A 42 9.33 25.67 -16.04
C ARG A 42 9.50 24.15 -15.96
N LEU A 43 10.68 23.68 -15.56
CA LEU A 43 10.94 22.26 -15.36
C LEU A 43 10.16 21.68 -14.17
N GLN A 44 9.97 22.46 -13.11
CA GLN A 44 9.20 22.06 -11.94
C GLN A 44 7.70 21.92 -12.25
N GLU A 45 7.15 22.82 -13.08
CA GLU A 45 5.79 22.73 -13.60
C GLU A 45 5.60 21.49 -14.46
N LEU A 46 6.52 21.25 -15.39
CA LEU A 46 6.49 20.07 -16.26
C LEU A 46 6.65 18.75 -15.50
N ALA A 47 7.36 18.77 -14.36
CA ALA A 47 7.52 17.60 -13.51
C ALA A 47 6.21 17.20 -12.78
N ASP A 48 5.20 18.07 -12.71
CA ASP A 48 3.87 17.81 -12.14
C ASP A 48 3.90 17.01 -10.83
N GLY A 49 4.75 17.45 -9.89
CA GLY A 49 4.92 16.83 -8.56
C GLY A 49 5.82 15.59 -8.51
N MET A 50 6.48 15.21 -9.62
CA MET A 50 7.58 14.24 -9.63
C MET A 50 8.89 14.88 -9.14
N ALA A 51 9.80 14.07 -8.59
CA ALA A 51 11.16 14.53 -8.33
C ALA A 51 11.84 14.95 -9.64
N LEU A 52 12.36 16.18 -9.69
CA LEU A 52 12.92 16.79 -10.90
C LEU A 52 13.98 15.90 -11.59
N GLY A 53 14.86 15.25 -10.82
CA GLY A 53 15.87 14.33 -11.37
C GLY A 53 15.28 13.09 -12.05
N VAL A 54 14.11 12.62 -11.63
CA VAL A 54 13.40 11.50 -12.27
C VAL A 54 12.78 11.97 -13.58
N TYR A 55 12.16 13.16 -13.59
CA TYR A 55 11.59 13.77 -14.79
C TYR A 55 12.67 14.03 -15.85
N ILE A 56 13.77 14.69 -15.48
CA ILE A 56 14.89 14.98 -16.39
C ILE A 56 15.49 13.68 -16.93
N ARG A 57 15.70 12.66 -16.08
CA ARG A 57 16.21 11.37 -16.52
C ARG A 57 15.26 10.67 -17.50
N ALA A 58 13.96 10.68 -17.24
CA ALA A 58 12.97 10.07 -18.11
C ALA A 58 12.94 10.76 -19.48
N MET A 59 12.99 12.10 -19.51
CA MET A 59 13.07 12.88 -20.75
C MET A 59 14.38 12.64 -21.50
N ALA A 60 15.53 12.62 -20.82
CA ALA A 60 16.84 12.45 -21.44
C ALA A 60 17.10 11.03 -21.97
N LEU A 61 16.58 10.00 -21.30
CA LEU A 61 16.76 8.60 -21.67
C LEU A 61 15.57 8.01 -22.43
N GLN A 62 14.54 8.82 -22.73
CA GLN A 62 13.27 8.40 -23.33
C GLN A 62 12.64 7.20 -22.59
N GLU A 63 12.74 7.20 -21.25
CA GLU A 63 12.19 6.14 -20.42
C GLU A 63 10.71 6.42 -20.14
N GLU A 64 9.91 5.36 -20.08
CA GLU A 64 8.53 5.47 -19.60
C GLU A 64 8.53 6.01 -18.16
N LEU A 65 7.91 7.17 -17.98
CA LEU A 65 7.75 7.79 -16.67
C LEU A 65 7.08 6.79 -15.71
N PRO A 66 7.63 6.58 -14.51
CA PRO A 66 7.05 5.63 -13.57
C PRO A 66 5.61 6.05 -13.28
N ARG A 67 4.66 5.18 -13.66
CA ARG A 67 3.22 5.38 -13.43
C ARG A 67 3.00 5.70 -11.96
N ARG A 68 2.46 6.91 -11.71
CA ARG A 68 2.09 7.40 -10.39
C ARG A 68 1.25 6.32 -9.69
N LYS A 69 1.77 5.70 -8.63
CA LYS A 69 0.89 4.98 -7.69
C LYS A 69 0.01 6.06 -7.05
N PRO A 70 -1.32 6.02 -7.22
CA PRO A 70 -2.18 6.99 -6.57
C PRO A 70 -1.92 6.89 -5.07
N ARG A 71 -1.48 8.01 -4.47
CA ARG A 71 -1.44 8.16 -3.01
C ARG A 71 -2.87 7.92 -2.54
N SER A 72 -3.08 6.95 -1.63
CA SER A 72 -4.42 6.68 -1.14
C SER A 72 -5.03 7.99 -0.61
N ALA A 73 -6.25 8.29 -1.06
CA ALA A 73 -6.94 9.56 -0.83
C ALA A 73 -7.25 9.86 0.65
N ALA A 74 -7.01 8.90 1.55
CA ALA A 74 -7.14 9.10 2.97
C ALA A 74 -6.11 10.13 3.46
N SER A 75 -6.61 11.19 4.09
CA SER A 75 -5.77 12.26 4.64
C SER A 75 -4.81 11.69 5.70
N VAL A 76 -3.71 12.38 5.94
CA VAL A 76 -2.75 11.98 7.01
C VAL A 76 -3.44 11.97 8.37
N ALA A 77 -4.43 12.86 8.58
CA ALA A 77 -5.24 12.93 9.79
C ALA A 77 -6.11 11.67 9.97
N ASP A 78 -6.77 11.20 8.92
CA ASP A 78 -7.62 10.00 8.99
C ASP A 78 -6.79 8.76 9.33
N LYS A 79 -5.60 8.63 8.73
CA LYS A 79 -4.68 7.53 9.04
C LYS A 79 -4.19 7.57 10.49
N ALA A 80 -3.90 8.77 11.01
CA ALA A 80 -3.49 8.93 12.41
C ALA A 80 -4.63 8.56 13.38
N ALA A 81 -5.86 9.02 13.11
CA ALA A 81 -7.03 8.70 13.92
C ALA A 81 -7.33 7.18 13.93
N ILE A 82 -7.27 6.53 12.77
CA ILE A 82 -7.47 5.08 12.64
C ILE A 82 -6.37 4.30 13.39
N ALA A 83 -5.12 4.74 13.30
CA ALA A 83 -4.00 4.10 14.02
C ALA A 83 -4.13 4.25 15.55
N GLN A 84 -4.55 5.42 16.04
CA GLN A 84 -4.82 5.64 17.46
C GLN A 84 -5.96 4.76 17.96
N LEU A 85 -7.07 4.68 17.21
CA LEU A 85 -8.20 3.82 17.55
C LEU A 85 -7.79 2.34 17.62
N LEU A 86 -6.97 1.87 16.68
CA LEU A 86 -6.45 0.51 16.69
C LEU A 86 -5.53 0.24 17.90
N GLY A 87 -4.70 1.22 18.27
CA GLY A 87 -3.84 1.14 19.45
C GLY A 87 -4.63 1.04 20.75
N LEU A 88 -5.65 1.89 20.92
CA LEU A 88 -6.56 1.85 22.07
C LEU A 88 -7.31 0.52 22.16
N LEU A 89 -7.78 0.00 21.02
CA LEU A 89 -8.47 -1.28 20.96
C LEU A 89 -7.56 -2.44 21.35
N GLY A 90 -6.29 -2.43 20.92
CA GLY A 90 -5.28 -3.39 21.35
C GLY A 90 -4.95 -3.31 22.85
N GLN A 91 -4.88 -2.10 23.41
CA GLN A 91 -4.62 -1.87 24.84
C GLN A 91 -5.79 -2.32 25.73
N SER A 92 -7.02 -2.19 25.25
CA SER A 92 -8.23 -2.54 26.03
C SER A 92 -8.32 -4.02 26.40
N ARG A 93 -7.57 -4.90 25.71
CA ARG A 93 -7.61 -6.37 25.87
C ARG A 93 -9.03 -6.97 25.80
N ILE A 94 -10.01 -6.25 25.27
CA ILE A 94 -11.43 -6.66 25.24
C ILE A 94 -11.60 -8.03 24.58
N ALA A 95 -10.93 -8.28 23.46
CA ALA A 95 -10.98 -9.56 22.76
C ALA A 95 -10.47 -10.72 23.63
N ASN A 96 -9.39 -10.51 24.40
CA ASN A 96 -8.83 -11.53 25.28
C ASN A 96 -9.76 -11.80 26.48
N ASN A 97 -10.32 -10.73 27.08
CA ASN A 97 -11.27 -10.87 28.18
C ASN A 97 -12.56 -11.60 27.72
N LEU A 98 -13.04 -11.31 26.52
CA LEU A 98 -14.17 -12.03 25.94
C LEU A 98 -13.87 -13.51 25.72
N ASN A 99 -12.69 -13.84 25.20
CA ASN A 99 -12.28 -15.21 24.99
C ASN A 99 -12.16 -15.98 26.31
N GLN A 100 -11.69 -15.32 27.38
CA GLN A 100 -11.65 -15.92 28.72
C GLN A 100 -13.07 -16.16 29.26
N LEU A 101 -13.99 -15.20 29.10
CA LEU A 101 -15.39 -15.40 29.50
C LEU A 101 -16.05 -16.54 28.72
N ALA A 102 -15.84 -16.61 27.41
CA ALA A 102 -16.32 -17.70 26.57
C ALA A 102 -15.74 -19.05 27.03
N TYR A 103 -14.42 -19.11 27.26
CA TYR A 103 -13.75 -20.31 27.74
C TYR A 103 -14.29 -20.78 29.11
N HIS A 104 -14.40 -19.87 30.08
CA HIS A 104 -14.91 -20.17 31.42
C HIS A 104 -16.39 -20.59 31.40
N ALA A 105 -17.18 -20.02 30.51
CA ALA A 105 -18.56 -20.42 30.32
C ALA A 105 -18.66 -21.81 29.65
N ASN A 106 -17.81 -22.10 28.66
CA ASN A 106 -17.82 -23.37 27.93
C ASN A 106 -17.35 -24.57 28.80
N ILE A 107 -16.43 -24.34 29.76
CA ILE A 107 -16.01 -25.35 30.73
C ILE A 107 -16.98 -25.49 31.93
N GLY A 108 -18.10 -24.73 31.94
CA GLY A 108 -19.09 -24.76 33.02
C GLY A 108 -18.64 -24.08 34.32
N SER A 109 -17.51 -23.37 34.31
CA SER A 109 -16.99 -22.60 35.46
C SER A 109 -17.81 -21.33 35.72
N LEU A 110 -18.59 -20.88 34.73
CA LEU A 110 -19.45 -19.72 34.79
C LEU A 110 -20.85 -20.19 34.40
N THR A 111 -21.79 -20.20 35.35
CA THR A 111 -23.19 -20.58 35.09
C THR A 111 -23.87 -19.51 34.24
N ILE A 112 -23.76 -19.69 32.93
CA ILE A 112 -24.26 -18.78 31.91
C ILE A 112 -25.21 -19.57 31.00
N ASP A 113 -26.35 -18.96 30.66
CA ASP A 113 -27.29 -19.49 29.68
C ASP A 113 -26.66 -19.54 28.29
N ASP A 114 -26.97 -20.56 27.47
CA ASP A 114 -26.38 -20.77 26.15
C ASP A 114 -26.57 -19.54 25.23
N LYS A 115 -27.67 -18.79 25.41
CA LYS A 115 -27.92 -17.52 24.72
C LYS A 115 -26.90 -16.44 25.06
N ALA A 116 -26.47 -16.37 26.31
CA ALA A 116 -25.48 -15.40 26.76
C ALA A 116 -24.07 -15.81 26.32
N LEU A 117 -23.78 -17.11 26.20
CA LEU A 117 -22.56 -17.64 25.60
C LEU A 117 -22.43 -17.21 24.12
N GLY A 118 -23.51 -17.40 23.35
CA GLY A 118 -23.54 -16.97 21.94
C GLY A 118 -23.34 -15.45 21.75
N ARG A 119 -23.86 -14.62 22.67
CA ARG A 119 -23.64 -13.16 22.63
C ARG A 119 -22.18 -12.78 22.91
N ILE A 120 -21.47 -13.55 23.73
CA ILE A 120 -20.04 -13.34 23.98
C ILE A 120 -19.26 -13.69 22.72
N ASP A 121 -19.52 -14.83 22.08
CA ASP A 121 -18.85 -15.22 20.84
C ASP A 121 -19.10 -14.21 19.70
N GLU A 122 -20.34 -13.74 19.58
CA GLU A 122 -20.73 -12.69 18.61
C GLU A 122 -19.96 -11.39 18.84
N ALA A 123 -19.91 -10.92 20.10
CA ALA A 123 -19.14 -9.72 20.44
C ALA A 123 -17.63 -9.91 20.20
N TYR A 124 -17.07 -11.11 20.38
CA TYR A 124 -15.68 -11.41 20.07
C TYR A 124 -15.41 -11.29 18.57
N ALA A 125 -16.30 -11.89 17.76
CA ALA A 125 -16.23 -11.81 16.30
C ALA A 125 -16.31 -10.35 15.79
N HIS A 126 -17.18 -9.52 16.38
CA HIS A 126 -17.27 -8.10 16.04
C HIS A 126 -15.99 -7.33 16.35
N VAL A 127 -15.34 -7.57 17.49
CA VAL A 127 -14.08 -6.91 17.84
C VAL A 127 -12.95 -7.31 16.88
N LEU A 128 -12.90 -8.58 16.46
CA LEU A 128 -11.96 -9.04 15.44
C LEU A 128 -12.22 -8.37 14.09
N LEU A 129 -13.49 -8.25 13.68
CA LEU A 129 -13.88 -7.58 12.44
C LEU A 129 -13.46 -6.11 12.43
N ILE A 130 -13.66 -5.40 13.55
CA ILE A 130 -13.24 -4.00 13.72
C ILE A 130 -11.72 -3.90 13.55
N ARG A 131 -10.96 -4.76 14.24
CA ARG A 131 -9.49 -4.81 14.12
C ARG A 131 -9.04 -5.04 12.67
N ALA A 132 -9.59 -6.03 11.99
CA ALA A 132 -9.24 -6.35 10.60
C ALA A 132 -9.58 -5.22 9.63
N THR A 133 -10.72 -4.56 9.83
CA THR A 133 -11.17 -3.43 8.99
C THR A 133 -10.23 -2.23 9.15
N LEU A 134 -9.81 -1.92 10.39
CA LEU A 134 -8.86 -0.84 10.66
C LEU A 134 -7.46 -1.14 10.08
N MET A 135 -6.99 -2.39 10.17
CA MET A 135 -5.72 -2.81 9.56
C MET A 135 -5.73 -2.64 8.03
N ARG A 136 -6.83 -3.04 7.36
CA ARG A 136 -7.02 -2.83 5.92
C ARG A 136 -7.07 -1.36 5.53
N ALA A 137 -7.76 -0.53 6.32
CA ALA A 137 -7.85 0.92 6.07
C ALA A 137 -6.48 1.61 6.13
N LEU A 138 -5.57 1.11 6.97
CA LEU A 138 -4.18 1.58 7.07
C LEU A 138 -3.26 1.01 5.98
N GLY A 139 -3.73 0.04 5.18
CA GLY A 139 -2.92 -0.63 4.17
C GLY A 139 -1.87 -1.59 4.74
N MET A 140 -2.02 -1.98 6.02
CA MET A 140 -1.18 -3.00 6.64
C MET A 140 -1.73 -4.38 6.22
N ARG A 141 -0.86 -5.22 5.68
CA ARG A 141 -1.18 -6.63 5.42
C ARG A 141 -0.92 -7.40 6.72
N GLU A 142 -1.85 -8.29 7.06
CA GLU A 142 -1.70 -9.23 8.18
C GLU A 142 -0.43 -10.06 8.08
#